data_AF-A0A7X3HAI4-F1
#
_entry.id   AF-A0A7X3HAI4-F1
#
_cell.length_a   1.000
_cell.length_b   1.000
_cell.length_c   1.000
_cell.angle_alpha   90.00
_cell.angle_beta   90.00
_cell.angle_gamma   90.00
#
_symmetry.space_group_name_H-M   'P 1'
#
loop_
_entity.id
_entity.type
_entity.pdbx_description
1 polymer ?
#
loop_
_entity_poly.entity_id
_entity_poly.type
_entity_poly.pdbx_seq_one_letter_code
_entity_poly.pdbx_strand_id
1 'polypeptide(L)'
;MSKDYCLLDEPWLPVRLADGRVLALGLLEVFARSGEIVALADTAPPNLVAQYRLLLAITHRALSAQGAWSTGERARWYREGLPQEAIRTYLEQWRERFWLFHPQYPFMQVPALAQAEETRDKRKPWTQIALASSSGNTPVVFDHALDSAPQVIQPAQALPTLLGFLQFTPGGLVKVLRDADKAGALVNTAALIPVGPTLAQTLCLALHPASREGDEPDLPSWEREPPSIAALRGEPVLASGPNDRYTRLSRAVLLCREAEGGIRWLHFAAGLALGEDPNAPDPMASFREGSAGPVRLTFGDGRALWRDLPALLPEAGGTSRAAAVMQYAVSLHAEMNPFDPPHQPLLVAGLASDQAKLLRWRMEQLVLPGRLLLEPQKTQVLRDAVAAAETLFFDLKRLATGLLADTLPDPASKDTRARARSLVESGPLATSYFATAERGLALLLAGLDAGRLEQAHTEWMSTCRRAAECAWDHQLAGLGRSPRAVRADARYWPRFRALLNTQAPRPEPVATDKEAVS
;
A
#
# COMPACT_ATOMS: atom_id res chain seq x y z
N MET A 1 2.43 -30.84 -22.05
CA MET A 1 2.91 -29.47 -22.29
C MET A 1 4.42 -29.48 -22.12
N SER A 2 5.19 -28.92 -23.06
CA SER A 2 6.64 -28.72 -22.94
C SER A 2 6.96 -27.52 -22.05
N LYS A 3 8.21 -27.39 -21.60
CA LYS A 3 8.70 -26.19 -20.89
C LYS A 3 8.70 -25.00 -21.84
N ASP A 4 8.17 -23.86 -21.39
CA ASP A 4 8.08 -22.65 -22.20
C ASP A 4 8.04 -21.40 -21.31
N TYR A 5 8.70 -20.34 -21.77
CA TYR A 5 8.82 -19.04 -21.12
C TYR A 5 9.47 -19.09 -19.72
N CYS A 6 10.81 -19.12 -19.68
CA CYS A 6 11.58 -19.10 -18.43
C CYS A 6 11.73 -17.68 -17.90
N LEU A 7 11.24 -17.41 -16.69
CA LEU A 7 11.26 -16.08 -16.07
C LEU A 7 12.67 -15.55 -15.78
N LEU A 8 13.68 -16.42 -15.81
CA LEU A 8 15.06 -16.06 -15.55
C LEU A 8 15.65 -15.26 -16.70
N ASP A 9 15.32 -15.64 -17.93
CA ASP A 9 15.94 -15.13 -19.15
C ASP A 9 14.97 -14.27 -19.97
N GLU A 10 13.68 -14.65 -20.02
CA GLU A 10 12.68 -13.96 -20.83
C GLU A 10 12.39 -12.56 -20.28
N PRO A 11 12.28 -11.53 -21.13
CA PRO A 11 11.94 -10.18 -20.69
C PRO A 11 10.47 -10.10 -20.30
N TRP A 12 10.21 -9.82 -19.02
CA TRP A 12 8.84 -9.70 -18.50
C TRP A 12 8.68 -8.64 -17.42
N LEU A 13 9.74 -8.37 -16.63
CA LEU A 13 9.67 -7.47 -15.48
C LEU A 13 10.02 -6.05 -15.92
N PRO A 14 9.07 -5.10 -15.91
CA PRO A 14 9.32 -3.75 -16.37
C PRO A 14 10.14 -2.97 -15.33
N VAL A 15 11.26 -2.40 -15.75
CA VAL A 15 12.16 -1.59 -14.93
C VAL A 15 12.38 -0.22 -15.56
N ARG A 16 12.68 0.77 -14.73
CA ARG A 16 13.08 2.11 -15.15
C ARG A 16 14.54 2.36 -14.76
N LEU A 17 15.32 2.88 -15.70
CA LEU A 17 16.71 3.30 -15.49
C LEU A 17 16.79 4.78 -15.09
N ALA A 18 17.97 5.22 -14.65
CA ALA A 18 18.21 6.61 -14.24
C ALA A 18 17.98 7.63 -15.37
N ASP A 19 18.19 7.23 -16.63
CA ASP A 19 17.93 8.07 -17.82
C ASP A 19 16.44 8.13 -18.23
N GLY A 20 15.56 7.46 -17.49
CA GLY A 20 14.12 7.43 -17.71
C GLY A 20 13.64 6.34 -18.68
N ARG A 21 14.54 5.60 -19.36
CA ARG A 21 14.14 4.48 -20.21
C ARG A 21 13.47 3.39 -19.40
N VAL A 22 12.42 2.80 -20.00
CA VAL A 22 11.71 1.64 -19.46
C VAL A 22 12.08 0.41 -20.30
N LEU A 23 12.54 -0.65 -19.65
CA LEU A 23 12.93 -1.91 -20.28
C LEU A 23 12.17 -3.06 -19.60
N ALA A 24 11.89 -4.13 -20.34
CA ALA A 24 11.46 -5.40 -19.74
C ALA A 24 12.66 -6.34 -19.68
N LEU A 25 12.96 -6.88 -18.51
CA LEU A 25 14.12 -7.73 -18.25
C LEU A 25 13.70 -9.07 -17.65
N GLY A 26 14.53 -10.10 -17.83
CA GLY A 26 14.44 -11.37 -17.10
C GLY A 26 15.07 -11.24 -15.70
N LEU A 27 14.74 -12.17 -14.79
CA LEU A 27 15.18 -12.05 -13.38
C LEU A 27 16.71 -12.02 -13.22
N LEU A 28 17.47 -12.77 -14.02
CA LEU A 28 18.94 -12.76 -13.94
C LEU A 28 19.51 -11.38 -14.27
N GLU A 29 19.01 -10.74 -15.33
CA GLU A 29 19.46 -9.41 -15.73
C GLU A 29 19.01 -8.34 -14.73
N VAL A 30 17.81 -8.44 -14.17
CA VAL A 30 17.30 -7.52 -13.14
C VAL A 30 18.24 -7.48 -11.93
N PHE A 31 18.70 -8.64 -11.45
CA PHE A 31 19.64 -8.68 -10.32
C PHE A 31 21.04 -8.21 -10.70
N ALA A 32 21.55 -8.60 -11.88
CA ALA A 32 22.85 -8.15 -12.38
C ALA A 32 22.92 -6.62 -12.52
N ARG A 33 21.83 -5.98 -12.93
CA ARG A 33 21.72 -4.53 -13.16
C ARG A 33 20.96 -3.79 -12.05
N SER A 34 20.77 -4.42 -10.89
CA SER A 34 20.00 -3.86 -9.78
C SER A 34 20.55 -2.53 -9.22
N GLY A 35 21.84 -2.24 -9.46
CA GLY A 35 22.46 -0.95 -9.14
C GLY A 35 22.20 0.16 -10.17
N GLU A 36 21.71 -0.16 -11.37
CA GLU A 36 21.37 0.80 -12.44
C GLU A 36 19.86 1.13 -12.47
N ILE A 37 19.04 0.19 -11.99
CA ILE A 37 17.59 0.30 -11.98
C ILE A 37 17.17 1.20 -10.83
N VAL A 38 16.38 2.24 -11.12
CA VAL A 38 15.92 3.20 -10.12
C VAL A 38 14.50 2.90 -9.60
N ALA A 39 13.70 2.16 -10.35
CA ALA A 39 12.38 1.67 -9.92
C ALA A 39 11.88 0.55 -10.81
N LEU A 40 10.90 -0.23 -10.32
CA LEU A 40 10.03 -1.01 -11.18
C LEU A 40 9.02 -0.09 -11.88
N ALA A 41 8.57 -0.49 -13.07
CA ALA A 41 7.78 0.37 -13.97
C ALA A 41 6.38 -0.18 -14.28
N ASP A 42 5.87 -1.13 -13.48
CA ASP A 42 4.48 -1.58 -13.58
C ASP A 42 3.54 -0.48 -13.09
N THR A 43 2.49 -0.19 -13.86
CA THR A 43 1.52 0.88 -13.56
C THR A 43 0.35 0.39 -12.73
N ALA A 44 0.12 -0.92 -12.63
CA ALA A 44 -0.92 -1.50 -11.79
C ALA A 44 -0.39 -1.68 -10.36
N PRO A 45 -0.92 -0.95 -9.35
CA PRO A 45 -0.41 -1.01 -7.98
C PRO A 45 -0.31 -2.43 -7.39
N PRO A 46 -1.30 -3.33 -7.61
CA PRO A 46 -1.20 -4.72 -7.14
C PRO A 46 -0.01 -5.49 -7.74
N ASN A 47 0.21 -5.35 -9.05
CA ASN A 47 1.28 -6.03 -9.76
C ASN A 47 2.65 -5.51 -9.31
N LEU A 48 2.79 -4.18 -9.22
CA LEU A 48 4.00 -3.51 -8.76
C LEU A 48 4.45 -4.02 -7.38
N VAL A 49 3.52 -4.05 -6.41
CA VAL A 49 3.81 -4.55 -5.06
C VAL A 49 4.17 -6.04 -5.08
N ALA A 50 3.48 -6.85 -5.88
CA ALA A 50 3.78 -8.27 -6.00
C ALA A 50 5.15 -8.54 -6.63
N GLN A 51 5.59 -7.73 -7.59
CA GLN A 51 6.94 -7.82 -8.18
C GLN A 51 8.02 -7.50 -7.13
N TYR A 52 7.86 -6.44 -6.33
CA TYR A 52 8.77 -6.16 -5.22
C TYR A 52 8.84 -7.32 -4.22
N ARG A 53 7.68 -7.90 -3.85
CA ARG A 53 7.61 -9.05 -2.95
C ARG A 53 8.31 -10.29 -3.51
N LEU A 54 8.16 -10.55 -4.81
CA LEU A 54 8.88 -11.63 -5.49
C LEU A 54 10.40 -11.42 -5.40
N LEU A 55 10.89 -10.23 -5.75
CA LEU A 55 12.32 -9.92 -5.69
C LEU A 55 12.87 -9.99 -4.27
N LEU A 56 12.10 -9.54 -3.28
CA LEU A 56 12.46 -9.65 -1.85
C LEU A 56 12.56 -11.10 -1.39
N ALA A 57 11.61 -11.96 -1.79
CA ALA A 57 11.65 -13.38 -1.44
C ALA A 57 12.84 -14.10 -2.09
N ILE A 58 13.13 -13.82 -3.37
CA ILE A 58 14.34 -14.34 -4.04
C ILE A 58 15.61 -13.86 -3.32
N THR A 59 15.69 -12.56 -3.03
CA THR A 59 16.87 -11.97 -2.35
C THR A 59 17.07 -12.61 -0.98
N HIS A 60 16.01 -12.73 -0.17
CA HIS A 60 16.11 -13.32 1.17
C HIS A 60 16.60 -14.75 1.10
N ARG A 61 15.95 -15.59 0.29
CA ARG A 61 16.27 -17.00 0.18
C ARG A 61 17.65 -17.27 -0.40
N ALA A 62 18.07 -16.50 -1.41
CA ALA A 62 19.41 -16.62 -1.97
C ALA A 62 20.51 -16.31 -0.94
N LEU A 63 20.31 -15.31 -0.10
CA LEU A 63 21.28 -14.90 0.92
C LEU A 63 21.26 -15.85 2.11
N SER A 64 20.08 -16.30 2.56
CA SER A 64 19.96 -17.30 3.61
C SER A 64 20.50 -18.68 3.20
N ALA A 65 20.53 -19.00 1.90
CA ALA A 65 21.18 -20.23 1.40
C ALA A 65 22.70 -20.21 1.57
N GLN A 66 23.32 -19.03 1.77
CA GLN A 66 24.75 -18.90 2.06
C GLN A 66 25.07 -19.00 3.56
N GLY A 67 24.05 -18.99 4.42
CA GLY A 67 24.19 -18.99 5.87
C GLY A 67 23.39 -17.87 6.54
N ALA A 68 23.48 -17.82 7.87
CA ALA A 68 22.93 -16.72 8.64
C ALA A 68 23.66 -15.41 8.32
N TRP A 69 22.92 -14.31 8.26
CA TRP A 69 23.46 -12.99 7.98
C TRP A 69 22.86 -11.93 8.92
N SER A 70 23.61 -10.86 9.13
CA SER A 70 23.36 -9.80 10.10
C SER A 70 22.90 -8.49 9.46
N THR A 71 22.41 -7.56 10.28
CA THR A 71 22.12 -6.18 9.85
C THR A 71 23.37 -5.50 9.27
N GLY A 72 24.56 -5.78 9.82
CA GLY A 72 25.83 -5.24 9.34
C GLY A 72 26.17 -5.71 7.91
N GLU A 73 25.91 -6.98 7.59
CA GLU A 73 26.05 -7.49 6.21
C GLU A 73 25.04 -6.85 5.26
N ARG A 74 23.79 -6.67 5.71
CA ARG A 74 22.79 -5.93 4.94
C ARG A 74 23.21 -4.47 4.67
N ALA A 75 23.81 -3.81 5.66
CA ALA A 75 24.40 -2.46 5.50
C ALA A 75 25.59 -2.44 4.55
N ARG A 76 26.38 -3.52 4.51
CA ARG A 76 27.43 -3.71 3.51
C ARG A 76 26.82 -3.84 2.10
N TRP A 77 25.81 -4.68 1.91
CA TRP A 77 25.15 -4.84 0.60
C TRP A 77 24.47 -3.56 0.11
N TYR A 78 23.92 -2.76 1.02
CA TYR A 78 23.36 -1.45 0.68
C TYR A 78 24.41 -0.49 0.09
N ARG A 79 25.65 -0.55 0.58
CA ARG A 79 26.76 0.32 0.15
C ARG A 79 27.51 -0.22 -1.07
N GLU A 80 27.78 -1.52 -1.07
CA GLU A 80 28.68 -2.18 -2.04
C GLU A 80 27.91 -2.89 -3.17
N GLY A 81 26.60 -3.10 -3.02
CA GLY A 81 25.76 -3.87 -3.93
C GLY A 81 25.37 -5.24 -3.38
N LEU A 82 24.31 -5.81 -3.94
CA LEU A 82 23.83 -7.15 -3.57
C LEU A 82 24.84 -8.23 -3.99
N PRO A 83 24.97 -9.35 -3.22
CA PRO A 83 25.75 -10.52 -3.60
C PRO A 83 25.22 -11.22 -4.87
N GLN A 84 25.59 -10.70 -6.05
CA GLN A 84 25.01 -11.12 -7.33
C GLN A 84 25.23 -12.61 -7.63
N GLU A 85 26.42 -13.14 -7.35
CA GLU A 85 26.74 -14.56 -7.59
C GLU A 85 25.92 -15.51 -6.71
N ALA A 86 25.64 -15.13 -5.45
CA ALA A 86 24.78 -15.93 -4.57
C ALA A 86 23.33 -15.97 -5.10
N ILE A 87 22.82 -14.83 -5.55
CA ILE A 87 21.47 -14.72 -6.14
C ILE A 87 21.38 -15.50 -7.45
N ARG A 88 22.38 -15.35 -8.33
CA ARG A 88 22.48 -16.11 -9.58
C ARG A 88 22.50 -17.61 -9.31
N THR A 89 23.35 -18.07 -8.40
CA THR A 89 23.48 -19.49 -8.05
C THR A 89 22.16 -20.06 -7.55
N TYR A 90 21.47 -19.33 -6.66
CA TYR A 90 20.16 -19.72 -6.15
C TYR A 90 19.10 -19.79 -7.27
N LEU A 91 19.02 -18.77 -8.13
CA LEU A 91 18.07 -18.76 -9.24
C LEU A 91 18.32 -19.92 -10.21
N GLU A 92 19.58 -20.18 -10.56
CA GLU A 92 19.96 -21.30 -11.42
C GLU A 92 19.64 -22.65 -10.79
N GLN A 93 19.90 -22.83 -9.49
CA GLN A 93 19.51 -24.03 -8.74
C GLN A 93 18.00 -24.30 -8.85
N TRP A 94 17.19 -23.23 -8.83
CA TRP A 94 15.73 -23.33 -8.88
C TRP A 94 15.14 -23.13 -10.28
N ARG A 95 15.95 -23.06 -11.34
CA ARG A 95 15.52 -22.74 -12.72
C ARG A 95 14.31 -23.56 -13.18
N GLU A 96 14.28 -24.85 -12.86
CA GLU A 96 13.19 -25.77 -13.17
C GLU A 96 11.82 -25.33 -12.65
N ARG A 97 11.80 -24.52 -11.57
CA ARG A 97 10.59 -23.99 -10.95
C ARG A 97 10.18 -22.62 -11.48
N PHE A 98 10.99 -21.98 -12.30
CA PHE A 98 10.80 -20.63 -12.86
C PHE A 98 10.32 -20.63 -14.32
N TRP A 99 9.80 -21.75 -14.81
CA TRP A 99 9.11 -21.82 -16.09
C TRP A 99 7.64 -21.46 -15.91
N LEU A 100 7.12 -20.45 -16.63
CA LEU A 100 5.70 -20.10 -16.54
C LEU A 100 4.83 -21.28 -16.98
N PHE A 101 5.28 -22.01 -17.99
CA PHE A 101 4.66 -23.24 -18.46
C PHE A 101 5.61 -24.39 -18.24
N HIS A 102 5.20 -25.31 -17.38
CA HIS A 102 5.95 -26.52 -17.08
C HIS A 102 4.95 -27.65 -16.78
N PRO A 103 5.17 -28.88 -17.26
CA PRO A 103 4.24 -29.99 -17.04
C PRO A 103 4.02 -30.34 -15.56
N GLN A 104 5.06 -30.25 -14.72
CA GLN A 104 5.00 -30.52 -13.27
C GLN A 104 5.08 -29.29 -12.35
N TYR A 105 5.92 -28.30 -12.65
CA TYR A 105 6.20 -27.16 -11.76
C TYR A 105 5.93 -25.79 -12.43
N PRO A 106 4.72 -25.53 -12.96
CA PRO A 106 4.44 -24.23 -13.57
C PRO A 106 4.57 -23.13 -12.50
N PHE A 107 5.36 -22.10 -12.78
CA PHE A 107 5.72 -21.08 -11.81
C PHE A 107 4.47 -20.45 -11.20
N MET A 108 4.38 -20.51 -9.86
CA MET A 108 3.27 -20.00 -9.03
C MET A 108 1.86 -20.38 -9.53
N GLN A 109 1.73 -21.59 -10.07
CA GLN A 109 0.47 -22.16 -10.55
C GLN A 109 0.24 -23.56 -9.97
N VAL A 110 -0.98 -24.08 -10.12
CA VAL A 110 -1.35 -25.40 -9.58
C VAL A 110 -1.65 -26.39 -10.72
N PRO A 111 -0.70 -27.27 -11.07
CA PRO A 111 -0.83 -28.19 -12.21
C PRO A 111 -1.96 -29.21 -12.02
N ALA A 112 -2.30 -29.56 -10.76
CA ALA A 112 -3.34 -30.53 -10.45
C ALA A 112 -4.74 -30.12 -10.96
N LEU A 113 -4.97 -28.83 -11.23
CA LEU A 113 -6.23 -28.33 -11.80
C LEU A 113 -6.51 -28.89 -13.19
N ALA A 114 -5.49 -29.22 -13.98
CA ALA A 114 -5.70 -29.82 -15.30
C ALA A 114 -6.32 -31.23 -15.22
N GLN A 115 -6.25 -31.88 -14.05
CA GLN A 115 -6.66 -33.27 -13.86
C GLN A 115 -7.83 -33.42 -12.88
N ALA A 116 -8.18 -32.40 -12.10
CA ALA A 116 -9.27 -32.49 -11.13
C ALA A 116 -10.64 -32.47 -11.82
N GLU A 117 -11.60 -33.27 -11.36
CA GLU A 117 -12.95 -33.36 -11.96
C GLU A 117 -13.65 -31.99 -12.03
N GLU A 118 -13.49 -31.18 -11.00
CA GLU A 118 -14.18 -29.90 -10.89
C GLU A 118 -13.65 -28.84 -11.86
N THR A 119 -12.44 -29.01 -12.39
CA THR A 119 -11.73 -27.98 -13.17
C THR A 119 -11.19 -28.44 -14.52
N ARG A 120 -10.96 -29.74 -14.77
CA ARG A 120 -10.34 -30.25 -16.00
C ARG A 120 -11.08 -29.82 -17.28
N ASP A 121 -12.41 -29.80 -17.24
CA ASP A 121 -13.27 -29.45 -18.38
C ASP A 121 -13.84 -28.04 -18.28
N LYS A 122 -13.42 -27.26 -17.28
CA LYS A 122 -13.92 -25.90 -17.03
C LYS A 122 -12.79 -24.89 -17.17
N ARG A 123 -12.94 -24.01 -18.15
CA ARG A 123 -12.03 -22.89 -18.39
C ARG A 123 -12.70 -21.57 -18.06
N LYS A 124 -11.92 -20.65 -17.52
CA LYS A 124 -12.29 -19.26 -17.27
C LYS A 124 -11.44 -18.35 -18.15
N PRO A 125 -11.96 -17.21 -18.61
CA PRO A 125 -11.15 -16.24 -19.33
C PRO A 125 -10.03 -15.74 -18.41
N TRP A 126 -8.89 -15.33 -18.99
CA TRP A 126 -7.78 -14.80 -18.18
C TRP A 126 -8.17 -13.53 -17.38
N THR A 127 -9.20 -12.80 -17.82
CA THR A 127 -9.76 -11.65 -17.10
C THR A 127 -10.29 -12.03 -15.71
N GLN A 128 -10.53 -13.32 -15.44
CA GLN A 128 -10.85 -13.85 -14.10
C GLN A 128 -9.79 -13.49 -13.04
N ILE A 129 -8.53 -13.35 -13.44
CA ILE A 129 -7.42 -12.95 -12.55
C ILE A 129 -7.00 -11.50 -12.76
N ALA A 130 -7.67 -10.75 -13.64
CA ALA A 130 -7.36 -9.35 -13.88
C ALA A 130 -8.23 -8.46 -12.98
N LEU A 131 -7.65 -7.95 -11.89
CA LEU A 131 -8.37 -7.10 -10.93
C LEU A 131 -8.99 -5.84 -11.57
N ALA A 132 -8.45 -5.36 -12.68
CA ALA A 132 -8.99 -4.19 -13.39
C ALA A 132 -10.10 -4.54 -14.39
N SER A 133 -10.30 -5.82 -14.70
CA SER A 133 -11.24 -6.26 -15.72
C SER A 133 -12.57 -6.69 -15.13
N SER A 134 -13.62 -6.46 -15.88
CA SER A 134 -14.94 -7.01 -15.61
C SER A 134 -14.93 -8.50 -15.98
N SER A 135 -15.33 -9.34 -15.05
CA SER A 135 -15.54 -10.77 -15.28
C SER A 135 -16.76 -11.28 -14.52
N GLY A 136 -17.41 -12.30 -15.08
CA GLY A 136 -18.64 -12.88 -14.56
C GLY A 136 -19.78 -11.87 -14.48
N ASN A 137 -20.22 -11.59 -13.25
CA ASN A 137 -21.42 -10.77 -13.00
C ASN A 137 -21.08 -9.31 -12.69
N THR A 138 -19.80 -8.93 -12.81
CA THR A 138 -19.33 -7.58 -12.52
C THR A 138 -19.83 -6.62 -13.60
N PRO A 139 -20.44 -5.47 -13.24
CA PRO A 139 -20.85 -4.48 -14.22
C PRO A 139 -19.67 -3.98 -15.05
N VAL A 140 -19.86 -3.93 -16.36
CA VAL A 140 -18.85 -3.44 -17.30
C VAL A 140 -18.81 -1.91 -17.25
N VAL A 141 -17.65 -1.35 -16.88
CA VAL A 141 -17.43 0.10 -16.79
C VAL A 141 -16.12 0.44 -17.50
N PHE A 142 -16.22 1.09 -18.66
CA PHE A 142 -15.07 1.39 -19.56
C PHE A 142 -14.22 0.16 -19.92
N ASP A 143 -14.87 -1.00 -20.02
CA ASP A 143 -14.26 -2.28 -20.38
C ASP A 143 -15.05 -2.90 -21.56
N HIS A 144 -14.37 -3.66 -22.41
CA HIS A 144 -14.94 -4.37 -23.54
C HIS A 144 -14.66 -5.87 -23.49
N ALA A 145 -14.17 -6.38 -22.36
CA ALA A 145 -13.95 -7.80 -22.12
C ALA A 145 -15.25 -8.60 -22.28
N LEU A 146 -15.15 -9.71 -23.00
CA LEU A 146 -16.23 -10.67 -23.21
C LEU A 146 -15.76 -12.05 -22.74
N ASP A 147 -16.38 -12.56 -21.68
CA ASP A 147 -15.95 -13.82 -21.05
C ASP A 147 -16.00 -15.03 -21.99
N SER A 148 -16.90 -15.03 -22.97
CA SER A 148 -17.02 -16.09 -23.98
C SER A 148 -16.01 -15.98 -25.12
N ALA A 149 -15.40 -14.81 -25.31
CA ALA A 149 -14.39 -14.55 -26.34
C ALA A 149 -13.27 -13.64 -25.80
N PRO A 150 -12.50 -14.11 -24.80
CA PRO A 150 -11.42 -13.33 -24.21
C PRO A 150 -10.33 -13.02 -25.24
N GLN A 151 -9.77 -11.81 -25.14
CA GLN A 151 -8.62 -11.42 -25.94
C GLN A 151 -7.39 -12.24 -25.55
N VAL A 152 -6.50 -12.48 -26.51
CA VAL A 152 -5.21 -13.14 -26.24
C VAL A 152 -4.28 -12.17 -25.52
N ILE A 153 -3.63 -12.63 -24.46
CA ILE A 153 -2.51 -11.95 -23.85
C ILE A 153 -1.23 -12.78 -23.94
N GLN A 154 -0.09 -12.09 -23.86
CA GLN A 154 1.23 -12.72 -23.87
C GLN A 154 1.65 -13.13 -22.44
N PRO A 155 2.57 -14.11 -22.29
CA PRO A 155 3.14 -14.49 -21.01
C PRO A 155 3.64 -13.31 -20.15
N ALA A 156 4.32 -12.34 -20.79
CA ALA A 156 4.82 -11.12 -20.14
C ALA A 156 3.72 -10.25 -19.49
N GLN A 157 2.48 -10.35 -19.98
CA GLN A 157 1.31 -9.64 -19.44
C GLN A 157 0.56 -10.47 -18.40
N ALA A 158 0.46 -11.78 -18.64
CA ALA A 158 -0.25 -12.71 -17.75
C ALA A 158 0.45 -12.86 -16.40
N LEU A 159 1.78 -12.89 -16.40
CA LEU A 159 2.56 -13.13 -15.19
C LEU A 159 2.40 -12.01 -14.13
N PRO A 160 2.65 -10.72 -14.43
CA PRO A 160 2.37 -9.63 -13.48
C PRO A 160 0.94 -9.64 -12.97
N THR A 161 -0.02 -9.91 -13.85
CA THR A 161 -1.45 -10.00 -13.52
C THR A 161 -1.73 -11.11 -12.51
N LEU A 162 -1.17 -12.31 -12.72
CA LEU A 162 -1.24 -13.43 -11.78
C LEU A 162 -0.63 -13.06 -10.43
N LEU A 163 0.58 -12.48 -10.42
CA LEU A 163 1.28 -12.11 -9.20
C LEU A 163 0.47 -11.10 -8.37
N GLY A 164 0.00 -10.02 -9.00
CA GLY A 164 -0.81 -9.00 -8.34
C GLY A 164 -2.13 -9.55 -7.81
N PHE A 165 -2.79 -10.41 -8.59
CA PHE A 165 -4.03 -11.07 -8.20
C PHE A 165 -3.87 -11.93 -6.96
N LEU A 166 -2.81 -12.75 -6.88
CA LEU A 166 -2.55 -13.60 -5.73
C LEU A 166 -2.34 -12.80 -4.44
N GLN A 167 -1.79 -11.59 -4.52
CA GLN A 167 -1.55 -10.76 -3.34
C GLN A 167 -2.81 -9.99 -2.89
N PHE A 168 -3.67 -9.58 -3.82
CA PHE A 168 -4.74 -8.61 -3.56
C PHE A 168 -6.16 -9.10 -3.85
N THR A 169 -6.36 -10.34 -4.26
CA THR A 169 -7.70 -10.91 -4.49
C THR A 169 -8.61 -10.71 -3.26
N PRO A 170 -9.81 -10.14 -3.43
CA PRO A 170 -10.80 -10.11 -2.37
C PRO A 170 -11.19 -11.52 -1.92
N GLY A 171 -11.56 -11.63 -0.64
CA GLY A 171 -12.23 -12.82 -0.12
C GLY A 171 -13.65 -12.90 -0.67
N GLY A 172 -14.20 -14.11 -0.75
CA GLY A 172 -15.56 -14.27 -1.25
C GLY A 172 -15.81 -15.64 -1.87
N LEU A 173 -16.96 -15.74 -2.53
CA LEU A 173 -17.41 -16.98 -3.17
C LEU A 173 -16.52 -17.34 -4.36
N VAL A 174 -16.03 -18.58 -4.36
CA VAL A 174 -15.30 -19.18 -5.48
C VAL A 174 -16.10 -20.35 -6.06
N LYS A 175 -16.73 -21.16 -5.20
CA LYS A 175 -17.58 -22.31 -5.55
C LYS A 175 -16.90 -23.38 -6.40
N VAL A 176 -15.58 -23.49 -6.26
CA VAL A 176 -14.76 -24.53 -6.89
C VAL A 176 -13.73 -24.99 -5.86
N LEU A 177 -13.77 -26.28 -5.51
CA LEU A 177 -13.07 -26.93 -4.39
C LEU A 177 -13.51 -26.46 -2.98
N ARG A 178 -13.79 -25.17 -2.79
CA ARG A 178 -14.43 -24.60 -1.59
C ARG A 178 -15.50 -23.58 -1.98
N ASP A 179 -16.50 -23.39 -1.11
CA ASP A 179 -17.59 -22.44 -1.33
C ASP A 179 -17.11 -20.99 -1.33
N ALA A 180 -16.35 -20.63 -0.30
CA ALA A 180 -15.72 -19.33 -0.14
C ALA A 180 -14.23 -19.50 0.15
N ASP A 181 -13.48 -18.44 -0.16
CA ASP A 181 -12.05 -18.41 0.10
C ASP A 181 -11.63 -17.10 0.78
N LYS A 182 -10.54 -17.17 1.54
CA LYS A 182 -9.95 -16.02 2.22
C LYS A 182 -9.31 -15.08 1.21
N ALA A 183 -9.12 -13.83 1.62
CA ALA A 183 -8.52 -12.83 0.76
C ALA A 183 -7.00 -13.04 0.61
N GLY A 184 -6.41 -12.39 -0.39
CA GLY A 184 -4.96 -12.26 -0.51
C GLY A 184 -4.36 -11.47 0.65
N ALA A 185 -3.06 -11.66 0.90
CA ALA A 185 -2.36 -11.11 2.06
C ALA A 185 -2.47 -9.57 2.20
N LEU A 186 -2.57 -8.85 1.08
CA LEU A 186 -2.58 -7.40 1.01
C LEU A 186 -3.92 -6.82 0.51
N VAL A 187 -5.00 -7.61 0.47
CA VAL A 187 -6.34 -7.03 0.24
C VAL A 187 -6.58 -5.86 1.20
N ASN A 188 -7.22 -4.79 0.73
CA ASN A 188 -7.57 -3.64 1.56
C ASN A 188 -6.39 -3.10 2.38
N THR A 189 -5.21 -3.05 1.74
CA THR A 189 -3.97 -2.59 2.36
C THR A 189 -3.34 -1.52 1.48
N ALA A 190 -3.03 -0.38 2.08
CA ALA A 190 -2.07 0.57 1.53
C ALA A 190 -0.67 0.04 1.89
N ALA A 191 -0.11 -0.82 1.03
CA ALA A 191 1.12 -1.54 1.31
C ALA A 191 2.33 -0.59 1.21
N LEU A 192 3.16 -0.57 2.25
CA LEU A 192 4.35 0.27 2.33
C LEU A 192 5.59 -0.45 1.78
N ILE A 193 6.41 0.27 1.03
CA ILE A 193 7.73 -0.18 0.56
C ILE A 193 8.72 0.98 0.75
N PRO A 194 9.76 0.84 1.59
CA PRO A 194 10.85 1.80 1.63
C PRO A 194 11.68 1.70 0.35
N VAL A 195 11.90 2.83 -0.32
CA VAL A 195 12.57 2.90 -1.62
C VAL A 195 13.92 3.60 -1.47
N GLY A 196 14.95 3.04 -2.11
CA GLY A 196 16.28 3.63 -2.21
C GLY A 196 16.55 4.21 -3.62
N PRO A 197 17.69 4.88 -3.82
CA PRO A 197 18.10 5.38 -5.13
C PRO A 197 18.16 4.32 -6.24
N THR A 198 18.46 3.07 -5.87
CA THR A 198 18.52 1.91 -6.78
C THR A 198 17.63 0.77 -6.31
N LEU A 199 17.35 -0.19 -7.20
CA LEU A 199 16.62 -1.41 -6.86
C LEU A 199 17.38 -2.23 -5.82
N ALA A 200 18.71 -2.35 -5.94
CA ALA A 200 19.54 -3.03 -4.95
C ALA A 200 19.35 -2.44 -3.54
N GLN A 201 19.38 -1.10 -3.44
CA GLN A 201 19.18 -0.40 -2.17
C GLN A 201 17.74 -0.54 -1.65
N THR A 202 16.75 -0.48 -2.55
CA THR A 202 15.34 -0.74 -2.21
C THR A 202 15.16 -2.14 -1.62
N LEU A 203 15.78 -3.15 -2.22
CA LEU A 203 15.73 -4.52 -1.71
C LEU A 203 16.38 -4.61 -0.34
N CYS A 204 17.57 -4.03 -0.13
CA CYS A 204 18.21 -3.99 1.19
C CYS A 204 17.36 -3.29 2.27
N LEU A 205 16.68 -2.19 1.93
CA LEU A 205 15.81 -1.46 2.85
C LEU A 205 14.58 -2.26 3.29
N ALA A 206 13.95 -2.96 2.34
CA ALA A 206 12.72 -3.71 2.57
C ALA A 206 12.94 -5.19 2.96
N LEU A 207 14.19 -5.67 2.97
CA LEU A 207 14.53 -7.06 3.30
C LEU A 207 14.26 -7.36 4.77
N HIS A 208 13.40 -8.35 5.03
CA HIS A 208 13.16 -8.81 6.40
C HIS A 208 14.41 -9.53 6.97
N PRO A 209 14.61 -9.52 8.31
CA PRO A 209 15.76 -10.16 8.93
C PRO A 209 15.89 -11.65 8.59
N ALA A 210 17.12 -12.17 8.71
CA ALA A 210 17.38 -13.60 8.68
C ALA A 210 16.58 -14.34 9.77
N SER A 211 16.15 -15.56 9.47
CA SER A 211 15.53 -16.47 10.45
C SER A 211 16.51 -16.78 11.56
N ARG A 212 15.99 -17.01 12.78
CA ARG A 212 16.82 -17.42 13.92
C ARG A 212 17.11 -18.91 13.84
N GLU A 213 18.20 -19.34 14.48
CA GLU A 213 18.52 -20.74 14.60
C GLU A 213 17.40 -21.49 15.35
N GLY A 214 16.88 -22.56 14.74
CA GLY A 214 15.77 -23.35 15.27
C GLY A 214 14.37 -22.90 14.85
N ASP A 215 14.22 -21.80 14.12
CA ASP A 215 12.93 -21.41 13.52
C ASP A 215 12.53 -22.41 12.41
N GLU A 216 11.23 -22.65 12.26
CA GLU A 216 10.68 -23.37 11.10
C GLU A 216 11.04 -22.62 9.80
N PRO A 217 11.37 -23.32 8.71
CA PRO A 217 11.82 -22.69 7.49
C PRO A 217 10.69 -21.93 6.79
N ASP A 218 10.88 -20.60 6.64
CA ASP A 218 10.02 -19.74 5.82
C ASP A 218 10.36 -19.88 4.33
N LEU A 219 9.69 -20.82 3.68
CA LEU A 219 9.92 -21.15 2.27
C LEU A 219 8.91 -20.47 1.33
N PRO A 220 9.35 -19.88 0.21
CA PRO A 220 8.46 -19.40 -0.83
C PRO A 220 7.82 -20.57 -1.60
N SER A 221 6.78 -20.30 -2.39
CA SER A 221 5.99 -21.32 -3.08
C SER A 221 6.80 -22.22 -4.01
N TRP A 222 7.84 -21.70 -4.67
CA TRP A 222 8.67 -22.48 -5.59
C TRP A 222 9.69 -23.39 -4.91
N GLU A 223 9.90 -23.25 -3.60
CA GLU A 223 10.74 -24.19 -2.82
C GLU A 223 9.92 -25.34 -2.20
N ARG A 224 8.58 -25.28 -2.31
CA ARG A 224 7.65 -26.29 -1.78
C ARG A 224 7.15 -27.21 -2.89
N GLU A 225 6.55 -28.34 -2.57
CA GLU A 225 5.82 -29.12 -3.57
C GLU A 225 4.56 -28.38 -4.06
N PRO A 226 4.19 -28.48 -5.36
CA PRO A 226 2.94 -27.93 -5.85
C PRO A 226 1.74 -28.47 -5.05
N PRO A 227 0.75 -27.62 -4.70
CA PRO A 227 -0.39 -28.06 -3.90
C PRO A 227 -1.21 -29.16 -4.58
N SER A 228 -1.58 -30.18 -3.81
CA SER A 228 -2.57 -31.17 -4.22
C SER A 228 -4.00 -30.61 -4.11
N ILE A 229 -4.96 -31.22 -4.82
CA ILE A 229 -6.38 -30.86 -4.69
C ILE A 229 -6.89 -31.04 -3.25
N ALA A 230 -6.37 -32.03 -2.51
CA ALA A 230 -6.69 -32.21 -1.09
C ALA A 230 -6.20 -31.01 -0.25
N ALA A 231 -4.98 -30.53 -0.49
CA ALA A 231 -4.45 -29.35 0.19
C ALA A 231 -5.27 -28.09 -0.11
N LEU A 232 -5.75 -27.92 -1.35
CA LEU A 232 -6.61 -26.80 -1.73
C LEU A 232 -7.99 -26.83 -1.06
N ARG A 233 -8.48 -28.00 -0.62
CA ARG A 233 -9.73 -28.12 0.16
C ARG A 233 -9.51 -27.91 1.66
N GLY A 234 -8.27 -27.86 2.11
CA GLY A 234 -7.93 -27.72 3.52
C GLY A 234 -8.39 -26.39 4.12
N GLU A 235 -8.37 -26.35 5.45
CA GLU A 235 -8.63 -25.16 6.24
C GLU A 235 -7.55 -24.09 6.04
N PRO A 236 -7.84 -22.80 6.37
CA PRO A 236 -6.83 -21.75 6.36
C PRO A 236 -5.64 -22.08 7.25
N VAL A 237 -4.43 -21.88 6.74
CA VAL A 237 -3.18 -22.11 7.47
C VAL A 237 -2.42 -20.80 7.59
N LEU A 238 -1.79 -20.56 8.74
CA LEU A 238 -0.91 -19.41 8.95
C LEU A 238 0.24 -19.41 7.93
N ALA A 239 0.76 -18.22 7.62
CA ALA A 239 2.01 -18.14 6.89
C ALA A 239 3.16 -18.53 7.81
N SER A 240 4.10 -19.31 7.30
CA SER A 240 5.37 -19.62 7.99
C SER A 240 6.29 -18.41 8.14
N GLY A 241 6.14 -17.41 7.27
CA GLY A 241 6.83 -16.13 7.38
C GLY A 241 6.59 -15.22 6.17
N PRO A 242 7.38 -14.16 5.99
CA PRO A 242 7.27 -13.26 4.85
C PRO A 242 7.44 -13.94 3.49
N ASN A 243 8.38 -14.88 3.30
CA ASN A 243 8.61 -15.52 1.99
C ASN A 243 7.39 -16.34 1.53
N ASP A 244 6.81 -17.14 2.42
CA ASP A 244 5.53 -17.83 2.18
C ASP A 244 4.41 -16.83 1.87
N ARG A 245 4.26 -15.78 2.69
CA ARG A 245 3.21 -14.78 2.51
C ARG A 245 3.35 -13.99 1.20
N TYR A 246 4.58 -13.69 0.79
CA TYR A 246 4.92 -12.92 -0.42
C TYR A 246 4.61 -13.73 -1.68
N THR A 247 4.59 -15.05 -1.57
CA THR A 247 4.45 -15.99 -2.69
C THR A 247 3.25 -16.91 -2.53
N ARG A 248 2.34 -16.59 -1.59
CA ARG A 248 1.20 -17.43 -1.25
C ARG A 248 0.27 -17.59 -2.47
N LEU A 249 -0.06 -18.84 -2.78
CA LEU A 249 -1.04 -19.18 -3.80
C LEU A 249 -2.47 -19.02 -3.25
N SER A 250 -2.86 -17.77 -2.93
CA SER A 250 -4.17 -17.45 -2.33
C SER A 250 -5.35 -17.90 -3.20
N ARG A 251 -5.14 -18.07 -4.50
CA ARG A 251 -6.01 -18.77 -5.44
C ARG A 251 -5.20 -19.81 -6.20
N ALA A 252 -5.86 -20.88 -6.62
CA ALA A 252 -5.26 -21.87 -7.48
C ALA A 252 -5.56 -21.50 -8.94
N VAL A 253 -4.51 -21.26 -9.72
CA VAL A 253 -4.59 -20.86 -11.13
C VAL A 253 -3.69 -21.76 -11.95
N LEU A 254 -4.12 -22.13 -13.15
CA LEU A 254 -3.29 -22.78 -14.16
C LEU A 254 -3.60 -22.20 -15.53
N LEU A 255 -2.63 -21.49 -16.13
CA LEU A 255 -2.77 -20.84 -17.42
C LEU A 255 -2.77 -21.88 -18.56
N CYS A 256 -3.68 -21.73 -19.52
CA CYS A 256 -3.74 -22.57 -20.71
C CYS A 256 -2.94 -21.92 -21.84
N ARG A 257 -1.69 -22.38 -22.05
CA ARG A 257 -0.87 -21.99 -23.20
C ARG A 257 -1.47 -22.49 -24.51
N GLU A 258 -1.66 -21.59 -25.46
CA GLU A 258 -2.09 -21.91 -26.83
C GLU A 258 -0.90 -22.24 -27.74
N ALA A 259 -1.16 -22.87 -28.88
CA ALA A 259 -0.13 -23.30 -29.82
C ALA A 259 0.67 -22.12 -30.39
N GLU A 260 0.01 -20.98 -30.58
CA GLU A 260 0.57 -19.73 -31.12
C GLU A 260 1.35 -18.92 -30.06
N GLY A 261 1.44 -19.41 -28.82
CA GLY A 261 2.18 -18.74 -27.75
C GLY A 261 1.33 -17.91 -26.77
N GLY A 262 0.07 -17.67 -27.13
CA GLY A 262 -0.84 -16.82 -26.37
C GLY A 262 -1.54 -17.52 -25.20
N ILE A 263 -2.28 -16.72 -24.43
CA ILE A 263 -3.13 -17.17 -23.32
C ILE A 263 -4.49 -16.47 -23.45
N ARG A 264 -5.56 -17.27 -23.53
CA ARG A 264 -6.95 -16.79 -23.41
C ARG A 264 -7.65 -17.31 -22.17
N TRP A 265 -7.27 -18.52 -21.76
CA TRP A 265 -8.01 -19.34 -20.82
C TRP A 265 -7.12 -19.80 -19.67
N LEU A 266 -7.75 -20.10 -18.54
CA LEU A 266 -7.12 -20.71 -17.38
C LEU A 266 -8.07 -21.66 -16.65
N HIS A 267 -7.51 -22.56 -15.85
CA HIS A 267 -8.25 -23.24 -14.78
C HIS A 267 -8.16 -22.42 -13.49
N PHE A 268 -9.24 -22.41 -12.71
CA PHE A 268 -9.37 -21.56 -11.53
C PHE A 268 -10.08 -22.29 -10.39
N ALA A 269 -9.55 -22.17 -9.16
CA ALA A 269 -10.18 -22.69 -7.96
C ALA A 269 -9.75 -21.93 -6.69
N ALA A 270 -10.35 -22.30 -5.56
CA ALA A 270 -9.89 -21.87 -4.25
C ALA A 270 -8.41 -22.29 -4.03
N GLY A 271 -7.63 -21.41 -3.39
CA GLY A 271 -6.19 -21.57 -3.22
C GLY A 271 -5.79 -22.12 -1.85
N LEU A 272 -4.55 -21.84 -1.43
CA LEU A 272 -4.09 -22.07 -0.07
C LEU A 272 -4.54 -20.91 0.81
N ALA A 273 -5.72 -21.04 1.43
CA ALA A 273 -6.31 -20.02 2.29
C ALA A 273 -5.30 -19.57 3.36
N LEU A 274 -5.17 -18.25 3.51
CA LEU A 274 -4.28 -17.64 4.48
C LEU A 274 -5.02 -17.46 5.81
N GLY A 275 -4.51 -18.08 6.86
CA GLY A 275 -4.95 -17.81 8.22
C GLY A 275 -4.46 -16.43 8.70
N GLU A 276 -5.17 -15.84 9.65
CA GLU A 276 -4.81 -14.54 10.23
C GLU A 276 -4.20 -14.71 11.62
N ASP A 277 -3.07 -14.06 11.84
CA ASP A 277 -2.47 -13.88 13.17
C ASP A 277 -2.39 -12.38 13.47
N PRO A 278 -3.16 -11.85 14.45
CA PRO A 278 -3.10 -10.45 14.86
C PRO A 278 -1.71 -10.00 15.33
N ASN A 279 -0.87 -10.92 15.80
CA ASN A 279 0.47 -10.62 16.30
C ASN A 279 1.52 -10.58 15.18
N ALA A 280 1.28 -11.33 14.09
CA ALA A 280 2.16 -11.41 12.91
C ALA A 280 1.48 -10.98 11.59
N PRO A 281 0.92 -9.76 11.47
CA PRO A 281 0.40 -9.21 10.22
C PRO A 281 1.47 -9.10 9.13
N ASP A 282 1.03 -8.78 7.91
CA ASP A 282 1.92 -8.59 6.78
C ASP A 282 2.99 -7.50 7.05
N PRO A 283 4.27 -7.75 6.73
CA PRO A 283 5.33 -6.77 6.95
C PRO A 283 5.11 -5.41 6.28
N MET A 284 4.31 -5.34 5.22
CA MET A 284 4.00 -4.11 4.49
C MET A 284 2.71 -3.41 4.98
N ALA A 285 2.01 -3.98 5.97
CA ALA A 285 0.75 -3.43 6.48
C ALA A 285 0.96 -2.58 7.74
N SER A 286 0.44 -1.35 7.72
CA SER A 286 0.38 -0.47 8.89
C SER A 286 -1.04 -0.45 9.48
N PHE A 287 -1.15 -0.14 10.76
CA PHE A 287 -2.40 -0.07 11.50
C PHE A 287 -2.48 1.22 12.30
N ARG A 288 -3.63 1.87 12.23
CA ARG A 288 -3.97 3.00 13.11
C ARG A 288 -4.92 2.54 14.21
N GLU A 289 -5.03 3.34 15.25
CA GLU A 289 -6.04 3.14 16.28
C GLU A 289 -7.46 3.31 15.71
N GLY A 290 -8.38 2.46 16.18
CA GLY A 290 -9.79 2.53 15.86
C GLY A 290 -10.66 2.21 17.07
N SER A 291 -11.93 2.58 17.01
CA SER A 291 -12.87 2.45 18.14
C SER A 291 -13.15 1.01 18.58
N ALA A 292 -12.91 0.04 17.71
CA ALA A 292 -13.11 -1.39 17.96
C ALA A 292 -11.80 -2.20 17.88
N GLY A 293 -10.65 -1.53 17.91
CA GLY A 293 -9.32 -2.12 17.76
C GLY A 293 -8.53 -1.57 16.57
N PRO A 294 -7.33 -2.11 16.31
CA PRO A 294 -6.45 -1.64 15.24
C PRO A 294 -7.11 -1.75 13.86
N VAL A 295 -7.09 -0.65 13.11
CA VAL A 295 -7.62 -0.56 11.75
C VAL A 295 -6.45 -0.59 10.78
N ARG A 296 -6.41 -1.61 9.92
CA ARG A 296 -5.42 -1.69 8.84
C ARG A 296 -5.59 -0.49 7.90
N LEU A 297 -4.48 0.16 7.55
CA LEU A 297 -4.49 1.26 6.61
C LEU A 297 -4.83 0.78 5.21
N THR A 298 -5.74 1.50 4.56
CA THR A 298 -6.23 1.23 3.21
C THR A 298 -6.55 2.55 2.51
N PHE A 299 -6.70 2.52 1.19
CA PHE A 299 -7.14 3.69 0.43
C PHE A 299 -8.65 3.91 0.57
N GLY A 300 -9.05 4.55 1.66
CA GLY A 300 -10.43 4.97 1.89
C GLY A 300 -10.86 6.14 1.01
N ASP A 301 -12.15 6.22 0.70
CA ASP A 301 -12.71 7.40 0.05
C ASP A 301 -12.67 8.62 0.98
N GLY A 302 -12.40 9.80 0.42
CA GLY A 302 -12.34 11.07 1.17
C GLY A 302 -11.20 11.18 2.21
N ARG A 303 -10.23 10.26 2.24
CA ARG A 303 -9.06 10.33 3.14
C ARG A 303 -7.75 10.28 2.36
N ALA A 304 -7.00 11.37 2.39
CA ALA A 304 -5.65 11.44 1.85
C ALA A 304 -4.66 10.69 2.76
N LEU A 305 -3.67 10.02 2.18
CA LEU A 305 -2.69 9.19 2.90
C LEU A 305 -1.92 9.98 3.96
N TRP A 306 -1.65 11.26 3.71
CA TRP A 306 -0.84 12.07 4.64
C TRP A 306 -1.45 12.15 6.05
N ARG A 307 -2.78 12.03 6.14
CA ARG A 307 -3.54 12.02 7.39
C ARG A 307 -3.24 10.79 8.24
N ASP A 308 -2.68 9.74 7.64
CA ASP A 308 -2.25 8.51 8.29
C ASP A 308 -0.73 8.41 8.45
N LEU A 309 0.05 9.47 8.11
CA LEU A 309 1.50 9.50 8.33
C LEU A 309 1.94 9.08 9.74
N PRO A 310 1.26 9.50 10.83
CA PRO A 310 1.56 9.00 12.17
C PRO A 310 1.60 7.46 12.27
N ALA A 311 0.71 6.76 11.59
CA ALA A 311 0.63 5.30 11.63
C ALA A 311 1.72 4.61 10.79
N LEU A 312 2.46 5.36 9.96
CA LEU A 312 3.59 4.86 9.17
C LEU A 312 4.93 4.95 9.91
N LEU A 313 4.97 5.73 10.99
CA LEU A 313 6.20 6.00 11.74
C LEU A 313 6.38 5.01 12.91
N PRO A 314 7.64 4.66 13.25
CA PRO A 314 7.95 3.83 14.41
C PRO A 314 7.25 4.32 15.69
N GLU A 315 6.90 3.38 16.55
CA GLU A 315 6.15 3.67 17.79
C GLU A 315 6.98 4.52 18.75
N ALA A 316 6.34 5.58 19.26
CA ALA A 316 6.70 6.25 20.50
C ALA A 316 5.52 6.08 21.46
N GLY A 317 5.29 4.86 21.95
CA GLY A 317 4.35 4.60 23.06
C GLY A 317 2.84 4.72 22.76
N GLY A 318 2.38 4.33 21.56
CA GLY A 318 0.94 4.28 21.22
C GLY A 318 0.48 2.90 20.71
N THR A 319 -0.82 2.74 20.41
CA THR A 319 -1.43 1.50 19.87
C THR A 319 -1.39 1.39 18.34
N SER A 320 -0.87 2.41 17.65
CA SER A 320 -0.69 2.40 16.19
C SER A 320 0.58 1.66 15.81
N ARG A 321 0.45 0.68 14.93
CA ARG A 321 1.53 -0.23 14.54
C ARG A 321 1.98 0.04 13.12
N ALA A 322 3.18 0.60 12.96
CA ALA A 322 3.79 0.75 11.64
C ALA A 322 4.12 -0.60 10.99
N ALA A 323 4.14 -0.61 9.66
CA ALA A 323 4.59 -1.75 8.87
C ALA A 323 6.00 -2.18 9.27
N ALA A 324 6.23 -3.50 9.44
CA ALA A 324 7.52 -4.03 9.88
C ALA A 324 8.66 -3.66 8.91
N VAL A 325 8.38 -3.47 7.62
CA VAL A 325 9.38 -2.97 6.64
C VAL A 325 9.95 -1.61 7.01
N MET A 326 9.22 -0.77 7.75
CA MET A 326 9.76 0.49 8.28
C MET A 326 10.83 0.23 9.33
N GLN A 327 10.64 -0.77 10.20
CA GLN A 327 11.65 -1.17 11.19
C GLN A 327 12.89 -1.78 10.51
N TYR A 328 12.70 -2.45 9.37
CA TYR A 328 13.82 -2.97 8.57
C TYR A 328 14.67 -1.83 8.02
N ALA A 329 14.04 -0.79 7.46
CA ALA A 329 14.74 0.41 6.98
C ALA A 329 15.39 1.20 8.13
N VAL A 330 14.68 1.40 9.24
CA VAL A 330 15.18 2.09 10.45
C VAL A 330 16.43 1.41 10.99
N SER A 331 16.40 0.07 11.15
CA SER A 331 17.56 -0.68 11.65
C SER A 331 18.75 -0.60 10.70
N LEU A 332 18.51 -0.54 9.38
CA LEU A 332 19.59 -0.35 8.40
C LEU A 332 20.20 1.05 8.50
N HIS A 333 19.39 2.11 8.62
CA HIS A 333 19.88 3.48 8.79
C HIS A 333 20.68 3.65 10.07
N ALA A 334 20.19 3.06 11.17
CA ALA A 334 20.88 3.07 12.46
C ALA A 334 22.25 2.38 12.39
N GLU A 335 22.37 1.28 11.62
CA GLU A 335 23.63 0.58 11.39
C GLU A 335 24.61 1.40 10.53
N MET A 336 24.11 2.15 9.54
CA MET A 336 24.94 2.92 8.62
C MET A 336 25.47 4.23 9.23
N ASN A 337 24.57 5.10 9.68
CA ASN A 337 24.92 6.36 10.34
C ASN A 337 23.72 6.87 11.16
N PRO A 338 23.70 6.64 12.48
CA PRO A 338 22.56 7.03 13.32
C PRO A 338 22.47 8.55 13.54
N PHE A 339 23.55 9.32 13.29
CA PHE A 339 23.59 10.77 13.57
C PHE A 339 23.11 11.63 12.40
N ASP A 340 23.16 11.08 11.19
CA ASP A 340 22.69 11.74 9.97
C ASP A 340 21.98 10.73 9.05
N PRO A 341 20.79 10.25 9.47
CA PRO A 341 20.03 9.30 8.69
C PRO A 341 19.54 9.96 7.39
N PRO A 342 19.70 9.30 6.22
CA PRO A 342 19.17 9.84 4.99
C PRO A 342 17.65 9.92 5.05
N HIS A 343 17.07 10.82 4.25
CA HIS A 343 15.63 10.82 4.02
C HIS A 343 15.20 9.48 3.42
N GLN A 344 14.02 9.02 3.82
CA GLN A 344 13.45 7.75 3.39
C GLN A 344 12.26 7.98 2.46
N PRO A 345 12.45 7.84 1.14
CA PRO A 345 11.34 7.71 0.20
C PRO A 345 10.52 6.46 0.49
N LEU A 346 9.20 6.61 0.46
CA LEU A 346 8.23 5.52 0.58
C LEU A 346 7.37 5.45 -0.66
N LEU A 347 7.17 4.24 -1.16
CA LEU A 347 6.13 3.89 -2.10
C LEU A 347 4.97 3.27 -1.31
N VAL A 348 3.77 3.80 -1.47
CA VAL A 348 2.55 3.26 -0.86
C VAL A 348 1.58 2.89 -1.97
N ALA A 349 1.29 1.61 -2.11
CA ALA A 349 0.52 1.09 -3.23
C ALA A 349 -0.42 -0.04 -2.81
N GLY A 350 -1.53 -0.19 -3.52
CA GLY A 350 -2.51 -1.22 -3.20
C GLY A 350 -3.91 -0.93 -3.70
N LEU A 351 -4.88 -1.67 -3.16
CA LEU A 351 -6.28 -1.53 -3.50
C LEU A 351 -7.19 -1.50 -2.28
N ALA A 352 -8.38 -0.92 -2.49
CA ALA A 352 -9.49 -0.91 -1.57
C ALA A 352 -10.72 -1.54 -2.23
N SER A 353 -11.44 -2.31 -1.43
CA SER A 353 -12.62 -3.06 -1.80
C SER A 353 -13.64 -3.04 -0.68
N ASP A 354 -14.91 -3.05 -1.04
CA ASP A 354 -16.03 -3.34 -0.14
C ASP A 354 -16.53 -4.75 -0.47
N GLN A 355 -16.25 -5.69 0.43
CA GLN A 355 -16.42 -7.12 0.18
C GLN A 355 -15.65 -7.53 -1.09
N ALA A 356 -16.35 -8.07 -2.09
CA ALA A 356 -15.76 -8.47 -3.38
C ALA A 356 -15.72 -7.32 -4.41
N LYS A 357 -16.27 -6.14 -4.10
CA LYS A 357 -16.33 -5.01 -5.04
C LYS A 357 -15.07 -4.16 -4.92
N LEU A 358 -14.29 -4.08 -5.99
CA LEU A 358 -13.14 -3.19 -6.04
C LEU A 358 -13.63 -1.74 -6.15
N LEU A 359 -13.16 -0.90 -5.24
CA LEU A 359 -13.53 0.53 -5.19
C LEU A 359 -12.44 1.39 -5.82
N ARG A 360 -11.18 1.05 -5.55
CA ARG A 360 -10.05 1.86 -5.96
C ARG A 360 -8.76 1.06 -5.90
N TRP A 361 -7.85 1.34 -6.82
CA TRP A 361 -6.43 1.10 -6.61
C TRP A 361 -5.69 2.44 -6.62
N ARG A 362 -4.60 2.55 -5.87
CA ARG A 362 -3.88 3.81 -5.72
C ARG A 362 -2.41 3.54 -5.47
N MET A 363 -1.60 4.49 -5.90
CA MET A 363 -0.18 4.56 -5.64
C MET A 363 0.14 6.00 -5.21
N GLU A 364 0.92 6.14 -4.16
CA GLU A 364 1.44 7.41 -3.67
C GLU A 364 2.92 7.28 -3.34
N GLN A 365 3.63 8.40 -3.44
CA GLN A 365 5.02 8.50 -3.03
C GLN A 365 5.16 9.67 -2.06
N LEU A 366 5.92 9.46 -1.00
CA LEU A 366 6.24 10.50 -0.03
C LEU A 366 7.65 10.28 0.51
N VAL A 367 8.28 11.34 1.01
CA VAL A 367 9.63 11.28 1.58
C VAL A 367 9.57 11.65 3.04
N LEU A 368 9.98 10.72 3.91
CA LEU A 368 10.09 10.96 5.34
C LEU A 368 11.50 11.44 5.68
N PRO A 369 11.66 12.55 6.41
CA PRO A 369 12.94 12.90 6.98
C PRO A 369 13.49 11.76 7.86
N GLY A 370 14.74 11.36 7.65
CA GLY A 370 15.36 10.25 8.37
C GLY A 370 15.37 10.45 9.88
N ARG A 371 15.50 11.72 10.31
CA ARG A 371 15.46 12.11 11.72
C ARG A 371 14.11 11.83 12.37
N LEU A 372 12.99 11.83 11.64
CA LEU A 372 11.70 11.40 12.20
C LEU A 372 11.72 9.92 12.57
N LEU A 373 12.40 9.09 11.79
CA LEU A 373 12.44 7.65 12.00
C LEU A 373 13.28 7.24 13.23
N LEU A 374 14.26 8.07 13.61
CA LEU A 374 15.20 7.77 14.71
C LEU A 374 14.98 8.63 15.97
N GLU A 375 14.33 9.78 15.88
CA GLU A 375 14.14 10.71 17.01
C GLU A 375 12.65 10.74 17.46
N PRO A 376 12.29 10.02 18.56
CA PRO A 376 10.89 9.91 19.01
C PRO A 376 10.20 11.24 19.28
N GLN A 377 10.95 12.25 19.77
CA GLN A 377 10.43 13.60 20.04
C GLN A 377 9.90 14.26 18.76
N LYS A 378 10.64 14.18 17.64
CA LYS A 378 10.20 14.75 16.36
C LYS A 378 9.00 14.01 15.78
N THR A 379 8.99 12.68 15.94
CA THR A 379 7.83 11.85 15.59
C THR A 379 6.59 12.29 16.38
N GLN A 380 6.73 12.53 17.69
CA GLN A 380 5.61 12.98 18.52
C GLN A 380 5.04 14.32 18.05
N VAL A 381 5.88 15.30 17.72
CA VAL A 381 5.41 16.61 17.20
C VAL A 381 4.62 16.44 15.89
N LEU A 382 5.03 15.54 14.99
CA LEU A 382 4.26 15.24 13.78
C LEU A 382 2.91 14.57 14.11
N ARG A 383 2.89 13.64 15.07
CA ARG A 383 1.64 13.00 15.53
C ARG A 383 0.66 14.06 16.07
N ASP A 384 1.14 14.95 16.92
CA ASP A 384 0.35 16.02 17.52
C ASP A 384 -0.14 17.02 16.46
N ALA A 385 0.72 17.39 15.50
CA ALA A 385 0.36 18.28 14.40
C ALA A 385 -0.78 17.69 13.53
N VAL A 386 -0.70 16.41 13.15
CA VAL A 386 -1.74 15.74 12.37
C VAL A 386 -3.02 15.57 13.20
N ALA A 387 -2.91 15.23 14.49
CA ALA A 387 -4.05 15.11 15.39
C ALA A 387 -4.78 16.45 15.59
N ALA A 388 -4.04 17.57 15.69
CA ALA A 388 -4.60 18.91 15.78
C ALA A 388 -5.38 19.29 14.51
N ALA A 389 -4.86 18.94 13.34
CA ALA A 389 -5.57 19.16 12.07
C ALA A 389 -6.88 18.34 11.98
N GLU A 390 -6.86 17.07 12.39
CA GLU A 390 -8.07 16.22 12.42
C GLU A 390 -9.09 16.73 13.43
N THR A 391 -8.64 17.18 14.62
CA THR A 391 -9.51 17.74 15.66
C THR A 391 -10.20 19.02 15.18
N LEU A 392 -9.43 19.95 14.58
CA LEU A 392 -9.98 21.17 13.99
C LEU A 392 -11.01 20.86 12.90
N PHE A 393 -10.72 19.89 12.02
CA PHE A 393 -11.66 19.48 11.00
C PHE A 393 -12.93 18.85 11.57
N PHE A 394 -12.82 18.02 12.60
CA PHE A 394 -13.97 17.38 13.26
C PHE A 394 -14.96 18.43 13.79
N ASP A 395 -14.45 19.44 14.50
CA ASP A 395 -15.28 20.52 15.04
C ASP A 395 -15.79 21.47 13.95
N LEU A 396 -14.98 21.76 12.93
CA LEU A 396 -15.40 22.50 11.74
C LEU A 396 -16.58 21.82 11.03
N LYS A 397 -16.49 20.50 10.82
CA LYS A 397 -17.57 19.69 10.21
C LYS A 397 -18.82 19.74 11.07
N ARG A 398 -18.71 19.69 12.40
CA ARG A 398 -19.85 19.83 13.32
C ARG A 398 -20.52 21.20 13.19
N LEU A 399 -19.74 22.28 13.09
CA LEU A 399 -20.27 23.62 12.85
C LEU A 399 -20.94 23.74 11.49
N ALA A 400 -20.30 23.26 10.42
CA ALA A 400 -20.85 23.29 9.06
C ALA A 400 -22.15 22.48 8.94
N THR A 401 -22.23 21.33 9.62
CA THR A 401 -23.46 20.52 9.71
C THR A 401 -24.59 21.31 10.39
N GLY A 402 -24.28 22.01 11.49
CA GLY A 402 -25.25 22.86 12.18
C GLY A 402 -25.70 24.04 11.33
N LEU A 403 -24.76 24.72 10.68
CA LEU A 403 -25.03 25.82 9.75
C LEU A 403 -26.00 25.38 8.65
N LEU A 404 -25.71 24.27 7.97
CA LEU A 404 -26.58 23.76 6.91
C LEU A 404 -27.95 23.33 7.44
N ALA A 405 -28.01 22.67 8.59
CA ALA A 405 -29.29 22.29 9.21
C ALA A 405 -30.20 23.50 9.50
N ASP A 406 -29.62 24.63 9.96
CA ASP A 406 -30.34 25.88 10.22
C ASP A 406 -30.91 26.55 8.95
N THR A 407 -30.45 26.14 7.76
CA THR A 407 -31.02 26.58 6.47
C THR A 407 -32.19 25.72 5.99
N LEU A 408 -32.30 24.48 6.49
CA LEU A 408 -33.31 23.51 6.11
C LEU A 408 -34.61 23.68 6.92
N PRO A 409 -35.74 23.11 6.46
CA PRO A 409 -36.96 23.02 7.26
C PRO A 409 -36.74 22.21 8.54
N ASP A 410 -37.37 22.62 9.63
CA ASP A 410 -37.26 21.98 10.95
C ASP A 410 -35.81 21.67 11.40
N PRO A 411 -34.99 22.70 11.69
CA PRO A 411 -33.58 22.51 12.06
C PRO A 411 -33.34 21.67 13.32
N ALA A 412 -34.34 21.60 14.20
CA ALA A 412 -34.27 20.84 15.44
C ALA A 412 -34.46 19.32 15.22
N SER A 413 -35.11 18.93 14.11
CA SER A 413 -35.34 17.54 13.77
C SER A 413 -34.03 16.76 13.58
N LYS A 414 -34.05 15.53 14.08
CA LYS A 414 -32.95 14.56 13.92
C LYS A 414 -32.71 14.25 12.44
N ASP A 415 -33.77 14.14 11.64
CA ASP A 415 -33.70 13.80 10.22
C ASP A 415 -33.08 14.94 9.41
N THR A 416 -33.47 16.18 9.71
CA THR A 416 -32.87 17.37 9.10
C THR A 416 -31.37 17.44 9.40
N ARG A 417 -30.96 17.18 10.64
CA ARG A 417 -29.54 17.14 11.00
C ARG A 417 -28.77 15.99 10.34
N ALA A 418 -29.38 14.82 10.20
CA ALA A 418 -28.78 13.69 9.49
C ALA A 418 -28.59 13.99 8.00
N ARG A 419 -29.59 14.59 7.36
CA ARG A 419 -29.51 15.03 5.96
C ARG A 419 -28.45 16.11 5.77
N ALA A 420 -28.40 17.11 6.65
CA ALA A 420 -27.36 18.14 6.62
C ALA A 420 -25.95 17.53 6.75
N ARG A 421 -25.78 16.57 7.66
CA ARG A 421 -24.50 15.87 7.82
C ARG A 421 -24.08 15.17 6.52
N SER A 422 -24.99 14.40 5.91
CA SER A 422 -24.71 13.69 4.66
C SER A 422 -24.34 14.64 3.51
N LEU A 423 -25.02 15.79 3.41
CA LEU A 423 -24.70 16.84 2.43
C LEU A 423 -23.34 17.51 2.69
N VAL A 424 -22.97 17.73 3.96
CA VAL A 424 -21.64 18.25 4.30
C VAL A 424 -20.54 17.22 4.01
N GLU A 425 -20.79 15.94 4.30
CA GLU A 425 -19.85 14.84 4.05
C GLU A 425 -19.60 14.59 2.56
N SER A 426 -20.64 14.74 1.73
CA SER A 426 -20.54 14.68 0.26
C SER A 426 -20.15 16.01 -0.39
N GLY A 427 -20.08 17.08 0.40
CA GLY A 427 -19.77 18.44 -0.05
C GLY A 427 -18.27 18.74 -0.11
N PRO A 428 -17.90 19.99 -0.46
CA PRO A 428 -16.51 20.38 -0.68
C PRO A 428 -15.71 20.59 0.61
N LEU A 429 -16.34 20.56 1.80
CA LEU A 429 -15.72 20.95 3.07
C LEU A 429 -14.45 20.14 3.36
N ALA A 430 -14.55 18.80 3.33
CA ALA A 430 -13.43 17.91 3.63
C ALA A 430 -12.29 18.07 2.62
N THR A 431 -12.63 18.01 1.33
CA THR A 431 -11.67 18.12 0.24
C THR A 431 -10.94 19.47 0.27
N SER A 432 -11.67 20.58 0.49
CA SER A 432 -11.08 21.93 0.54
C SER A 432 -10.14 22.09 1.74
N TYR A 433 -10.55 21.58 2.90
CA TYR A 433 -9.74 21.63 4.11
C TYR A 433 -8.45 20.80 3.94
N PHE A 434 -8.57 19.50 3.68
CA PHE A 434 -7.41 18.61 3.68
C PHE A 434 -6.47 18.87 2.50
N ALA A 435 -6.98 19.21 1.31
CA ALA A 435 -6.10 19.60 0.19
C ALA A 435 -5.36 20.93 0.47
N THR A 436 -5.96 21.85 1.22
CA THR A 436 -5.27 23.09 1.62
C THR A 436 -4.26 22.84 2.73
N ALA A 437 -4.59 21.99 3.71
CA ALA A 437 -3.68 21.60 4.79
C ALA A 437 -2.44 20.85 4.25
N GLU A 438 -2.63 19.94 3.31
CA GLU A 438 -1.55 19.14 2.69
C GLU A 438 -0.44 20.01 2.08
N ARG A 439 -0.78 21.21 1.56
CA ARG A 439 0.22 22.15 1.02
C ARG A 439 1.23 22.63 2.06
N GLY A 440 0.90 22.58 3.35
CA GLY A 440 1.83 22.91 4.44
C GLY A 440 2.70 21.75 4.90
N LEU A 441 2.42 20.52 4.46
CA LEU A 441 3.05 19.32 5.00
C LEU A 441 4.56 19.28 4.74
N ALA A 442 5.00 19.67 3.53
CA ALA A 442 6.42 19.69 3.19
C ALA A 442 7.21 20.66 4.09
N LEU A 443 6.62 21.82 4.42
CA LEU A 443 7.24 22.80 5.32
C LEU A 443 7.29 22.28 6.76
N LEU A 444 6.23 21.62 7.23
CA LEU A 444 6.22 20.95 8.53
C LEU A 444 7.35 19.91 8.60
N LEU A 445 7.42 18.99 7.64
CA LEU A 445 8.46 17.95 7.61
C LEU A 445 9.87 18.54 7.56
N ALA A 446 10.11 19.55 6.73
CA ALA A 446 11.41 20.23 6.66
C ALA A 446 11.77 20.98 7.96
N GLY A 447 10.80 21.59 8.63
CA GLY A 447 10.99 22.24 9.93
C GLY A 447 11.34 21.26 11.04
N LEU A 448 10.67 20.10 11.07
CA LEU A 448 10.97 19.01 12.01
C LEU A 448 12.37 18.43 11.76
N ASP A 449 12.74 18.21 10.50
CA ASP A 449 14.06 17.72 10.13
C ASP A 449 15.17 18.67 10.62
N ALA A 450 14.98 19.97 10.39
CA ALA A 450 15.90 21.02 10.82
C ALA A 450 15.88 21.32 12.33
N GLY A 451 15.07 20.61 13.14
CA GLY A 451 14.96 20.81 14.59
C GLY A 451 14.21 22.08 15.03
N ARG A 452 13.53 22.78 14.12
CA ARG A 452 12.75 24.00 14.39
C ARG A 452 11.33 23.67 14.84
N LEU A 453 11.19 22.88 15.90
CA LEU A 453 9.94 22.21 16.28
C LEU A 453 8.79 23.20 16.55
N GLU A 454 9.01 24.22 17.37
CA GLU A 454 7.98 25.21 17.74
C GLU A 454 7.54 26.06 16.54
N GLN A 455 8.51 26.48 15.72
CA GLN A 455 8.23 27.24 14.50
C GLN A 455 7.44 26.40 13.50
N ALA A 456 7.86 25.15 13.26
CA ALA A 456 7.19 24.23 12.34
C ALA A 456 5.75 23.95 12.78
N HIS A 457 5.53 23.76 14.09
CA HIS A 457 4.19 23.61 14.66
C HIS A 457 3.35 24.88 14.45
N THR A 458 3.89 26.06 14.72
CA THR A 458 3.19 27.34 14.54
C THR A 458 2.79 27.59 13.08
N GLU A 459 3.71 27.35 12.14
CA GLU A 459 3.46 27.46 10.70
C GLU A 459 2.41 26.44 10.21
N TRP A 460 2.44 25.23 10.75
CA TRP A 460 1.44 24.21 10.49
C TRP A 460 0.05 24.63 10.98
N MET A 461 -0.07 25.14 12.20
CA MET A 461 -1.34 25.62 12.75
C MET A 461 -1.89 26.83 11.97
N SER A 462 -1.03 27.73 11.53
CA SER A 462 -1.40 28.81 10.60
C SER A 462 -1.94 28.26 9.27
N THR A 463 -1.35 27.18 8.76
CA THR A 463 -1.85 26.50 7.56
C THR A 463 -3.20 25.81 7.78
N CYS A 464 -3.38 25.12 8.90
CA CYS A 464 -4.66 24.53 9.29
C CYS A 464 -5.77 25.59 9.45
N ARG A 465 -5.43 26.77 9.99
CA ARG A 465 -6.34 27.90 10.07
C ARG A 465 -6.79 28.38 8.70
N ARG A 466 -5.87 28.60 7.77
CA ARG A 466 -6.18 28.99 6.37
C ARG A 466 -7.01 27.92 5.67
N ALA A 467 -6.71 26.64 5.92
CA ALA A 467 -7.49 25.52 5.39
C ALA A 467 -8.94 25.54 5.88
N ALA A 468 -9.16 25.82 7.17
CA ALA A 468 -10.50 25.95 7.74
C ALA A 468 -11.24 27.18 7.21
N GLU A 469 -10.58 28.32 7.07
CA GLU A 469 -11.15 29.53 6.43
C GLU A 469 -11.58 29.25 4.99
N CYS A 470 -10.71 28.68 4.16
CA CYS A 470 -11.01 28.27 2.79
C CYS A 470 -12.19 27.30 2.69
N ALA A 471 -12.20 26.25 3.53
CA ALA A 471 -13.28 25.27 3.54
C ALA A 471 -14.62 25.88 3.96
N TRP A 472 -14.61 26.79 4.94
CA TRP A 472 -15.80 27.51 5.38
C TRP A 472 -16.35 28.42 4.29
N ASP A 473 -15.49 29.15 3.58
CA ASP A 473 -15.90 30.03 2.48
C ASP A 473 -16.54 29.24 1.33
N HIS A 474 -15.99 28.08 0.96
CA HIS A 474 -16.60 27.19 -0.02
C HIS A 474 -17.96 26.63 0.46
N GLN A 475 -18.07 26.30 1.74
CA GLN A 475 -19.34 25.85 2.32
C GLN A 475 -20.40 26.95 2.26
N LEU A 476 -20.05 28.19 2.59
CA LEU A 476 -20.96 29.34 2.51
C LEU A 476 -21.38 29.63 1.07
N ALA A 477 -20.44 29.57 0.11
CA ALA A 477 -20.74 29.75 -1.31
C ALA A 477 -21.79 28.74 -1.80
N GLY A 478 -21.70 27.48 -1.34
CA GLY A 478 -22.66 26.43 -1.66
C GLY A 478 -24.08 26.63 -1.09
N LEU A 479 -24.23 27.41 0.00
CA LEU A 479 -25.55 27.72 0.59
C LEU A 479 -26.30 28.82 -0.17
N GLY A 480 -25.59 29.59 -1.01
CA GLY A 480 -26.15 30.77 -1.68
C GLY A 480 -26.50 31.90 -0.71
N ARG A 481 -27.39 32.81 -1.14
CA ARG A 481 -27.71 34.06 -0.41
C ARG A 481 -29.18 34.17 0.03
N SER A 482 -29.83 33.04 0.33
CA SER A 482 -31.21 33.09 0.85
C SER A 482 -31.26 33.77 2.23
N PRO A 483 -32.39 34.39 2.64
CA PRO A 483 -32.52 34.98 3.98
C PRO A 483 -32.22 34.00 5.11
N ARG A 484 -32.55 32.71 4.92
CA ARG A 484 -32.21 31.64 5.87
C ARG A 484 -30.71 31.38 5.93
N ALA A 485 -30.03 31.33 4.78
CA ALA A 485 -28.60 31.14 4.70
C ALA A 485 -27.83 32.30 5.36
N VAL A 486 -28.20 33.56 5.06
CA VAL A 486 -27.56 34.75 5.67
C VAL A 486 -27.77 34.78 7.18
N ARG A 487 -28.97 34.44 7.67
CA ARG A 487 -29.23 34.36 9.11
C ARG A 487 -28.43 33.24 9.80
N ALA A 488 -28.31 32.09 9.14
CA ALA A 488 -27.51 30.97 9.65
C ALA A 488 -26.03 31.37 9.71
N ASP A 489 -25.49 31.99 8.64
CA ASP A 489 -24.12 32.49 8.61
C ASP A 489 -23.84 33.46 9.76
N ALA A 490 -24.67 34.49 9.93
CA ALA A 490 -24.53 35.45 11.03
C ALA A 490 -24.52 34.79 12.42
N ARG A 491 -25.23 33.67 12.61
CA ARG A 491 -25.27 32.91 13.86
C ARG A 491 -24.02 32.03 14.07
N TYR A 492 -23.49 31.44 13.01
CA TYR A 492 -22.39 30.48 13.09
C TYR A 492 -21.02 31.12 12.90
N TRP A 493 -20.93 32.27 12.25
CA TRP A 493 -19.68 32.98 12.03
C TRP A 493 -18.90 33.28 13.33
N PRO A 494 -19.51 33.81 14.41
CA PRO A 494 -18.79 34.01 15.66
C PRO A 494 -18.29 32.70 16.27
N ARG A 495 -19.04 31.60 16.11
CA ARG A 495 -18.65 30.25 16.61
C ARG A 495 -17.47 29.70 15.83
N PHE A 496 -17.48 29.89 14.51
CA PHE A 496 -16.37 29.53 13.64
C PHE A 496 -15.09 30.32 14.01
N ARG A 497 -15.21 31.65 14.20
CA ARG A 497 -14.08 32.47 14.65
C ARG A 497 -13.56 32.07 16.03
N ALA A 498 -14.45 31.75 16.98
CA ALA A 498 -14.08 31.24 18.29
C ALA A 498 -13.31 29.91 18.18
N LEU A 499 -13.79 28.96 17.37
CA LEU A 499 -13.10 27.69 17.09
C LEU A 499 -11.66 27.93 16.60
N LEU A 500 -11.48 28.80 15.59
CA LEU A 500 -10.14 29.10 15.06
C LEU A 500 -9.23 29.78 16.10
N ASN A 501 -9.77 30.64 16.95
CA ASN A 501 -8.99 31.30 17.99
C ASN A 501 -8.53 30.32 19.07
N THR A 502 -9.38 29.35 19.43
CA THR A 502 -9.07 28.35 20.44
C THR A 502 -8.11 27.28 19.93
N GLN A 503 -8.36 26.73 18.74
CA GLN A 503 -7.64 25.55 18.27
C GLN A 503 -6.50 25.84 17.30
N ALA A 504 -6.47 26.99 16.65
CA ALA A 504 -5.43 27.33 15.68
C ALA A 504 -5.05 28.81 15.75
N PRO A 505 -4.66 29.34 16.93
CA PRO A 505 -4.48 30.77 17.21
C PRO A 505 -3.53 31.44 16.19
N ARG A 506 -3.74 32.75 15.96
CA ARG A 506 -2.83 33.51 15.11
C ARG A 506 -1.50 33.63 15.84
N PRO A 507 -0.35 33.48 15.15
CA PRO A 507 0.93 33.74 15.79
C PRO A 507 0.94 35.16 16.35
N GLU A 508 1.46 35.33 17.56
CA GLU A 508 1.67 36.66 18.13
C GLU A 508 2.66 37.42 17.24
N PRO A 509 2.41 38.71 16.94
CA PRO A 509 3.41 39.52 16.28
C PRO A 509 4.64 39.58 17.18
N VAL A 510 5.79 39.12 16.67
CA VAL A 510 7.07 39.28 17.36
C VAL A 510 7.22 40.76 17.66
N ALA A 511 7.27 41.12 18.93
CA ALA A 511 7.59 42.48 19.34
C ALA A 511 8.98 42.77 18.78
N THR A 512 9.05 43.62 17.74
CA THR A 512 10.32 44.19 17.29
C THR A 512 10.93 44.89 18.48
N ASP A 513 12.10 44.43 18.94
CA ASP A 513 12.90 45.07 19.99
C ASP A 513 12.96 46.58 19.75
N LYS A 514 12.13 47.32 20.49
CA LYS A 514 12.28 48.76 20.68
C LYS A 514 13.22 48.94 21.87
N GLU A 515 14.47 48.53 21.74
CA GLU A 515 15.52 48.91 22.69
C GLU A 515 16.90 48.82 22.04
N ALA A 516 17.13 49.73 21.08
CA ALA A 516 18.46 50.12 20.65
C ALA A 516 18.48 51.59 20.21
N VAL A 517 17.90 52.49 21.01
CA VAL A 517 18.28 53.91 21.04
C VAL A 517 18.07 54.43 22.45
N SER A 518 19.13 54.39 23.27
CA SER A 518 19.50 55.44 24.24
C SER A 518 20.92 55.20 24.69
#